data_AF-A0A7S0E896-F1
#
_entry.id   AF-A0A7S0E896-F1
#
_cell.length_a   1.000
_cell.length_b   1.000
_cell.length_c   1.000
_cell.angle_alpha   90.00
_cell.angle_beta   90.00
_cell.angle_gamma   90.00
#
_symmetry.space_group_name_H-M   'P 1'
#
loop_
_entity.id
_entity.type
_entity.pdbx_description
1 polymer ?
#
loop_
_entity_poly.entity_id
_entity_poly.type
_entity_poly.pdbx_seq_one_letter_code
_entity_poly.pdbx_strand_id
1 'polypeptide(L)'
;FKLNCPQEQWTLNCSKDCTSNISHGCFAKIKISENCIDCEPSDRIIDGCSRHYFIQSFATDIFASAQNLESERNQILSFQFAPSSNELFKDFGTPQLSPEGSLSFCLAQDKHGTAIFQVSLSDSGGTANGGIDSVGPISLTIRVEPVNQPPSFKVAAQTDFGSNVLHLWTSSGQSRLEGFLVDILNGNADWTGR
;
A
#
# COMPACT_ATOMS: atom_id res chain seq x y z
N PHE A 1 16.49 -13.09 8.16
CA PHE A 1 15.03 -13.24 8.03
C PHE A 1 14.68 -13.84 6.68
N LYS A 2 13.54 -14.51 6.59
CA LYS A 2 12.98 -15.08 5.38
C LYS A 2 11.72 -14.35 4.97
N LEU A 3 11.39 -14.36 3.69
CA LEU A 3 10.11 -13.86 3.20
C LEU A 3 9.09 -14.99 3.20
N ASN A 4 7.89 -14.70 3.69
CA ASN A 4 6.76 -15.60 3.56
C ASN A 4 6.11 -15.36 2.20
N CYS A 5 6.27 -16.30 1.27
CA CYS A 5 5.73 -16.22 -0.09
C CYS A 5 4.50 -17.12 -0.19
N PRO A 6 3.28 -16.66 0.18
CA PRO A 6 2.08 -17.45 -0.05
C PRO A 6 1.99 -17.75 -1.54
N GLN A 7 2.10 -19.03 -1.91
CA GLN A 7 1.81 -19.46 -3.27
C GLN A 7 0.30 -19.23 -3.45
N GLU A 8 -0.10 -18.60 -4.56
CA GLU A 8 -1.50 -18.37 -4.99
C GLU A 8 -2.20 -17.08 -4.53
N GLN A 9 -1.52 -16.14 -3.87
CA GLN A 9 -2.10 -14.82 -3.57
C GLN A 9 -1.67 -13.79 -4.63
N TRP A 10 -2.65 -13.11 -5.25
CA TRP A 10 -2.46 -12.12 -6.32
C TRP A 10 -1.65 -10.87 -5.90
N THR A 11 -1.36 -10.76 -4.61
CA THR A 11 -0.85 -9.55 -3.96
C THR A 11 0.63 -9.63 -3.59
N LEU A 12 1.26 -10.81 -3.48
CA LEU A 12 2.67 -10.96 -3.07
C LEU A 12 3.40 -12.04 -3.88
N ASN A 13 4.50 -11.67 -4.53
CA ASN A 13 5.40 -12.55 -5.26
C ASN A 13 6.86 -12.30 -4.83
N CYS A 14 7.56 -13.31 -4.31
CA CYS A 14 8.94 -13.18 -3.84
C CYS A 14 9.82 -14.38 -4.23
N SER A 15 11.15 -14.16 -4.23
CA SER A 15 12.13 -15.22 -4.49
C SER A 15 12.21 -16.19 -3.32
N LYS A 16 12.15 -17.51 -3.61
CA LYS A 16 12.31 -18.59 -2.62
C LYS A 16 13.71 -18.67 -2.02
N ASP A 17 14.71 -18.06 -2.67
CA ASP A 17 16.12 -18.15 -2.25
C ASP A 17 16.46 -17.27 -1.04
N CYS A 18 15.51 -16.43 -0.57
CA CYS A 18 15.61 -15.69 0.69
C CYS A 18 15.46 -16.55 1.94
N THR A 19 15.85 -17.82 1.83
CA THR A 19 15.72 -18.86 2.85
C THR A 19 17.08 -19.26 3.44
N SER A 20 18.18 -18.75 2.88
CA SER A 20 19.54 -18.95 3.39
C SER A 20 20.23 -17.62 3.66
N ASN A 21 21.38 -17.63 4.35
CA ASN A 21 22.17 -16.45 4.77
C ASN A 21 22.73 -15.59 3.61
N ILE A 22 22.07 -15.57 2.45
CA ILE A 22 22.44 -14.83 1.25
C ILE A 22 21.26 -13.90 0.92
N SER A 23 21.43 -12.60 1.15
CA SER A 23 20.50 -11.55 0.74
C SER A 23 20.68 -11.13 -0.73
N HIS A 24 21.79 -11.51 -1.37
CA HIS A 24 22.05 -11.17 -2.76
C HIS A 24 21.06 -11.87 -3.72
N GLY A 25 20.31 -11.07 -4.48
CA GLY A 25 19.31 -11.55 -5.44
C GLY A 25 17.90 -11.72 -4.88
N CYS A 26 17.72 -11.46 -3.58
CA CYS A 26 16.42 -11.52 -2.93
C CYS A 26 15.47 -10.40 -3.34
N PHE A 27 14.23 -10.76 -3.65
CA PHE A 27 13.18 -9.76 -3.93
C PHE A 27 11.79 -10.16 -3.42
N ALA A 28 10.98 -9.14 -3.17
CA ALA A 28 9.53 -9.20 -2.99
C ALA A 28 8.85 -8.20 -3.91
N LYS A 29 7.69 -8.57 -4.45
CA LYS A 29 6.84 -7.73 -5.30
C LYS A 29 5.43 -7.80 -4.76
N ILE A 30 4.89 -6.64 -4.43
CA ILE A 30 3.51 -6.46 -3.98
C ILE A 30 2.75 -5.76 -5.10
N LYS A 31 1.57 -6.27 -5.45
CA LYS A 31 0.67 -5.67 -6.43
C LYS A 31 -0.66 -5.38 -5.74
N ILE A 32 -1.07 -4.12 -5.74
CA ILE A 32 -2.32 -3.65 -5.10
C ILE A 32 -3.05 -2.69 -6.03
N SER A 33 -4.37 -2.66 -5.94
CA SER A 33 -5.19 -1.68 -6.66
C SER A 33 -5.20 -0.35 -5.89
N GLU A 34 -5.18 0.77 -6.61
CA GLU A 34 -5.29 2.10 -6.01
C GLU A 34 -6.57 2.22 -5.19
N ASN A 35 -6.56 3.15 -4.23
CA ASN A 35 -7.66 3.37 -3.30
C ASN A 35 -8.06 2.17 -2.43
N CYS A 36 -7.40 1.03 -2.60
CA CYS A 36 -7.51 -0.14 -1.74
C CYS A 36 -8.94 -0.67 -1.60
N ILE A 37 -9.71 -0.65 -2.69
CA ILE A 37 -11.13 -1.06 -2.70
C ILE A 37 -11.31 -2.54 -2.31
N ASP A 38 -10.33 -3.41 -2.62
CA ASP A 38 -10.38 -4.86 -2.35
C ASP A 38 -9.05 -5.40 -1.78
N CYS A 39 -8.34 -4.60 -0.97
CA CYS A 39 -7.09 -5.06 -0.36
C CYS A 39 -7.36 -6.01 0.82
N GLU A 40 -7.46 -7.31 0.58
CA GLU A 40 -7.32 -8.30 1.65
C GLU A 40 -5.85 -8.69 1.91
N PRO A 41 -5.49 -8.98 3.19
CA PRO A 41 -6.31 -8.83 4.39
C PRO A 41 -5.91 -7.55 5.14
N SER A 42 -6.61 -6.45 4.87
CA SER A 42 -6.57 -5.23 5.71
C SER A 42 -7.41 -5.41 6.98
N ASP A 43 -7.37 -6.58 7.62
CA ASP A 43 -8.13 -6.87 8.85
C ASP A 43 -7.65 -6.03 10.05
N ARG A 44 -6.48 -5.37 9.92
CA ARG A 44 -5.92 -4.47 10.93
C ARG A 44 -5.97 -3.02 10.48
N ILE A 45 -6.85 -2.27 11.13
CA ILE A 45 -6.93 -0.80 11.05
C ILE A 45 -5.62 -0.19 11.55
N ILE A 46 -5.01 0.66 10.72
CA ILE A 46 -3.93 1.56 11.13
C ILE A 46 -4.55 2.93 11.39
N ASP A 47 -4.53 3.37 12.64
CA ASP A 47 -5.09 4.67 13.04
C ASP A 47 -4.49 5.82 12.22
N GLY A 48 -5.36 6.69 11.72
CA GLY A 48 -4.95 7.79 10.83
C GLY A 48 -4.69 7.36 9.38
N CYS A 49 -4.88 6.09 9.02
CA CYS A 49 -4.72 5.59 7.66
C CYS A 49 -5.99 4.94 7.10
N SER A 50 -6.73 5.70 6.28
CA SER A 50 -7.93 5.22 5.60
C SER A 50 -7.67 4.25 4.45
N ARG A 51 -6.42 4.15 3.97
CA ARG A 51 -5.97 3.28 2.88
C ARG A 51 -4.79 2.44 3.34
N HIS A 52 -4.98 1.77 4.46
CA HIS A 52 -3.94 0.95 5.09
C HIS A 52 -3.82 -0.39 4.39
N TYR A 53 -2.61 -0.89 4.40
CA TYR A 53 -2.30 -2.22 3.92
C TYR A 53 -1.45 -2.93 4.98
N PHE A 54 -1.82 -4.15 5.31
CA PHE A 54 -1.19 -4.94 6.35
C PHE A 54 -0.99 -6.38 5.86
N ILE A 55 0.26 -6.85 5.83
CA ILE A 55 0.57 -8.26 5.60
C ILE A 55 1.13 -8.82 6.88
N GLN A 56 0.33 -9.66 7.54
CA GLN A 56 0.80 -10.43 8.68
C GLN A 56 1.85 -11.45 8.23
N SER A 57 2.89 -11.64 9.05
CA SER A 57 3.93 -12.64 8.81
C SER A 57 4.54 -12.52 7.40
N PHE A 58 4.71 -11.29 6.90
CA PHE A 58 5.42 -10.99 5.65
C PHE A 58 6.86 -11.51 5.68
N ALA A 59 7.52 -11.39 6.83
CA ALA A 59 8.81 -11.98 7.11
C ALA A 59 8.73 -12.98 8.26
N THR A 60 9.56 -14.02 8.21
CA THR A 60 9.68 -15.06 9.23
C THR A 60 11.15 -15.33 9.52
N ASP A 61 11.46 -16.20 10.48
CA ASP A 61 12.84 -16.56 10.85
C ASP A 61 13.72 -15.31 11.07
N ILE A 62 13.17 -14.35 11.81
CA ILE A 62 13.79 -13.08 12.18
C ILE A 62 14.54 -13.30 13.49
N PHE A 63 15.86 -13.24 13.45
CA PHE A 63 16.73 -13.49 14.59
C PHE A 63 17.87 -12.46 14.60
N ALA A 64 18.32 -12.10 15.80
CA ALA A 64 19.49 -11.25 16.01
C ALA A 64 20.81 -11.93 15.64
N SER A 65 20.81 -13.25 15.45
CA SER A 65 21.95 -13.93 14.87
C SER A 65 21.57 -15.10 14.00
N ALA A 66 22.46 -15.41 13.05
CA ALA A 66 22.27 -16.51 12.10
C ALA A 66 22.12 -17.88 12.78
N GLN A 67 22.60 -18.02 14.02
CA GLN A 67 22.51 -19.26 14.81
C GLN A 67 21.37 -19.23 15.84
N ASN A 68 20.62 -18.13 15.95
CA ASN A 68 19.56 -17.93 16.95
C ASN A 68 20.05 -18.23 18.39
N LEU A 69 21.22 -17.69 18.73
CA LEU A 69 21.85 -17.91 20.03
C LEU A 69 21.05 -17.25 21.15
N GLU A 70 20.90 -17.94 22.28
CA GLU A 70 20.15 -17.40 23.43
C GLU A 70 20.77 -16.10 23.95
N SER A 71 22.10 -16.00 23.92
CA SER A 71 22.88 -14.84 24.36
C SER A 71 22.57 -13.57 23.56
N GLU A 72 22.00 -13.70 22.36
CA GLU A 72 21.76 -12.59 21.44
C GLU A 72 20.26 -12.30 21.25
N ARG A 73 19.36 -13.14 21.76
CA ARG A 73 17.89 -12.98 21.60
C ARG A 73 17.33 -11.65 22.11
N ASN A 74 17.99 -11.01 23.06
CA ASN A 74 17.53 -9.76 23.66
C ASN A 74 18.00 -8.49 22.93
N GLN A 75 18.74 -8.65 21.82
CA GLN A 75 19.12 -7.52 20.99
C GLN A 75 17.90 -6.95 20.25
N ILE A 76 17.92 -5.64 20.03
CA ILE A 76 16.82 -4.93 19.38
C ILE A 76 17.01 -5.04 17.86
N LEU A 77 15.97 -5.53 17.17
CA LEU A 77 15.94 -5.66 15.73
C LEU A 77 15.27 -4.45 15.08
N SER A 78 15.91 -3.89 14.05
CA SER A 78 15.42 -2.73 13.32
C SER A 78 15.46 -2.98 11.82
N PHE A 79 14.32 -2.77 11.15
CA PHE A 79 14.26 -2.78 9.69
C PHE A 79 14.44 -1.37 9.14
N GLN A 80 15.21 -1.26 8.07
CA GLN A 80 15.54 0.00 7.42
C GLN A 80 15.13 -0.09 5.95
N PHE A 81 14.44 0.94 5.47
CA PHE A 81 13.96 1.05 4.09
C PHE A 81 14.64 2.23 3.39
N ALA A 82 15.25 1.99 2.24
CA ALA A 82 15.72 3.03 1.32
C ALA A 82 15.06 2.82 -0.05
N PRO A 83 14.48 3.82 -0.76
CA PRO A 83 14.59 5.25 -0.57
C PRO A 83 13.34 5.92 0.03
N SER A 84 13.54 7.14 0.55
CA SER A 84 12.84 7.74 1.69
C SER A 84 11.59 8.56 1.42
N SER A 85 11.06 8.58 0.20
CA SER A 85 9.71 9.11 -0.08
C SER A 85 9.30 8.80 -1.51
N ASN A 86 8.08 8.32 -1.71
CA ASN A 86 7.42 8.42 -3.01
C ASN A 86 5.99 8.90 -2.80
N GLU A 87 5.40 9.49 -3.84
CA GLU A 87 4.05 10.05 -3.78
C GLU A 87 2.95 9.00 -3.61
N LEU A 88 3.25 7.69 -3.67
CA LEU A 88 2.28 6.61 -3.45
C LEU A 88 1.90 6.46 -1.97
N PHE A 89 2.71 6.96 -1.03
CA PHE A 89 2.48 6.79 0.40
C PHE A 89 2.00 8.10 1.06
N LYS A 90 1.02 7.96 1.96
CA LYS A 90 0.46 9.09 2.71
C LYS A 90 1.55 9.77 3.55
N ASP A 91 1.50 11.10 3.62
CA ASP A 91 2.43 11.95 4.38
C ASP A 91 3.91 11.72 4.02
N PHE A 92 4.20 11.28 2.78
CA PHE A 92 5.53 10.88 2.30
C PHE A 92 6.17 9.78 3.15
N GLY A 93 5.37 8.99 3.86
CA GLY A 93 5.84 7.88 4.69
C GLY A 93 6.50 6.77 3.89
N THR A 94 7.20 5.88 4.59
CA THR A 94 7.73 4.64 4.04
C THR A 94 7.04 3.44 4.68
N PRO A 95 6.96 2.29 3.98
CA PRO A 95 6.53 1.05 4.60
C PRO A 95 7.34 0.73 5.87
N GLN A 96 6.67 0.05 6.81
CA GLN A 96 7.21 -0.37 8.08
C GLN A 96 7.13 -1.90 8.18
N LEU A 97 8.21 -2.53 8.62
CA LEU A 97 8.26 -3.96 8.91
C LEU A 97 8.59 -4.14 10.39
N SER A 98 7.71 -4.83 11.13
CA SER A 98 7.90 -5.06 12.56
C SER A 98 8.92 -6.18 12.82
N PRO A 99 9.56 -6.25 14.01
CA PRO A 99 10.42 -7.36 14.40
C PRO A 99 9.75 -8.73 14.37
N GLU A 100 8.41 -8.78 14.50
CA GLU A 100 7.59 -9.98 14.37
C GLU A 100 7.29 -10.33 12.90
N GLY A 101 7.74 -9.50 11.96
CA GLY A 101 7.66 -9.74 10.53
C GLY A 101 6.37 -9.27 9.87
N SER A 102 5.63 -8.34 10.46
CA SER A 102 4.43 -7.77 9.84
C SER A 102 4.76 -6.52 9.02
N LEU A 103 4.39 -6.51 7.73
CA LEU A 103 4.58 -5.35 6.84
C LEU A 103 3.33 -4.47 6.86
N SER A 104 3.52 -3.16 6.99
CA SER A 104 2.44 -2.18 6.96
C SER A 104 2.81 -0.92 6.21
N PHE A 105 1.84 -0.29 5.55
CA PHE A 105 1.99 1.03 4.93
C PHE A 105 0.64 1.70 4.70
N CYS A 106 0.67 3.01 4.45
CA CYS A 106 -0.50 3.80 4.13
C CYS A 106 -0.39 4.40 2.73
N LEU A 107 -1.31 4.05 1.84
CA LEU A 107 -1.33 4.64 0.50
C LEU A 107 -1.90 6.06 0.52
N ALA A 108 -1.33 6.93 -0.30
CA ALA A 108 -1.94 8.20 -0.65
C ALA A 108 -3.17 7.96 -1.53
N GLN A 109 -4.17 8.83 -1.39
CA GLN A 109 -5.39 8.76 -2.19
C GLN A 109 -5.09 9.08 -3.66
N ASP A 110 -5.71 8.34 -4.58
CA ASP A 110 -5.66 8.58 -6.03
C ASP A 110 -4.23 8.61 -6.59
N LYS A 111 -3.34 7.81 -5.97
CA LYS A 111 -1.94 7.66 -6.38
C LYS A 111 -1.68 6.23 -6.83
N HIS A 112 -1.14 6.10 -8.04
CA HIS A 112 -0.71 4.83 -8.62
C HIS A 112 0.72 4.94 -9.16
N GLY A 113 1.37 3.80 -9.36
CA GLY A 113 2.76 3.76 -9.83
C GLY A 113 3.54 2.59 -9.24
N THR A 114 4.86 2.71 -9.20
CA THR A 114 5.75 1.68 -8.65
C THR A 114 6.79 2.30 -7.74
N ALA A 115 6.89 1.77 -6.52
CA ALA A 115 7.92 2.07 -5.55
C ALA A 115 8.87 0.88 -5.41
N ILE A 116 10.18 1.15 -5.31
CA ILE A 116 11.20 0.12 -5.08
C ILE A 116 11.98 0.51 -3.84
N PHE A 117 12.09 -0.41 -2.88
CA PHE A 117 12.81 -0.26 -1.63
C PHE A 117 13.91 -1.31 -1.52
N GLN A 118 15.01 -0.95 -0.88
CA GLN A 118 16.06 -1.79 -0.35
C GLN A 118 15.81 -1.93 1.15
N VAL A 119 15.51 -3.15 1.58
CA VAL A 119 15.17 -3.45 2.97
C VAL A 119 16.33 -4.18 3.61
N SER A 120 16.84 -3.62 4.71
CA SER A 120 17.90 -4.23 5.53
C SER A 120 17.38 -4.46 6.94
N LEU A 121 17.90 -5.48 7.61
CA LEU A 121 17.66 -5.77 9.02
C LEU A 121 18.96 -5.55 9.78
N SER A 122 18.93 -4.81 10.88
CA SER A 122 20.04 -4.67 11.80
C SER A 122 19.67 -5.07 13.23
N ASP A 123 20.64 -5.58 13.99
CA ASP A 123 20.52 -5.79 15.44
C ASP A 123 21.30 -4.72 16.24
N SER A 124 21.17 -4.75 17.57
CA SER A 124 21.82 -3.83 18.49
C SER A 124 23.08 -4.40 19.18
N GLY A 125 23.55 -5.58 18.76
CA GLY A 125 24.70 -6.28 19.34
C GLY A 125 26.04 -5.68 18.94
N GLY A 126 26.07 -4.99 17.80
CA GLY A 126 27.27 -4.35 17.25
C GLY A 126 28.24 -5.34 16.59
N THR A 127 29.42 -4.84 16.21
CA THR A 127 30.36 -5.57 15.33
C THR A 127 31.61 -6.11 16.04
N ALA A 128 31.64 -6.08 17.38
CA ALA A 128 32.78 -6.57 18.15
C ALA A 128 33.06 -8.06 17.88
N ASN A 129 34.33 -8.47 17.97
CA ASN A 129 34.77 -9.87 17.73
C ASN A 129 34.40 -10.43 16.33
N GLY A 130 34.22 -9.56 15.34
CA GLY A 130 33.81 -9.98 13.99
C GLY A 130 32.30 -10.18 13.84
N GLY A 131 31.50 -9.61 14.74
CA GLY A 131 30.04 -9.58 14.64
C GLY A 131 29.57 -8.89 13.37
N ILE A 132 28.47 -9.38 12.81
CA ILE A 132 27.78 -8.80 11.66
C ILE A 132 26.42 -8.35 12.18
N ASP A 133 26.23 -7.04 12.30
CA ASP A 133 25.04 -6.43 12.89
C ASP A 133 23.94 -6.15 11.88
N SER A 134 24.16 -6.46 10.59
CA SER A 134 23.31 -6.05 9.49
C SER A 134 23.25 -7.11 8.39
N VAL A 135 22.06 -7.40 7.89
CA VAL A 135 21.81 -8.28 6.74
C VAL A 135 20.88 -7.61 5.73
N GLY A 136 21.13 -7.84 4.45
CA GLY A 136 20.43 -7.18 3.35
C GLY A 136 21.40 -6.57 2.33
N PRO A 137 20.94 -5.65 1.48
CA PRO A 137 19.53 -5.32 1.29
C PRO A 137 18.78 -6.39 0.48
N ILE A 138 17.49 -6.51 0.70
CA ILE A 138 16.56 -7.20 -0.22
C ILE A 138 15.73 -6.17 -0.98
N SER A 139 15.37 -6.48 -2.24
CA SER A 139 14.56 -5.55 -3.05
C SER A 139 13.06 -5.77 -2.82
N LEU A 140 12.34 -4.77 -2.31
CA LEU A 140 10.88 -4.77 -2.21
C LEU A 140 10.29 -3.82 -3.25
N THR A 141 9.51 -4.34 -4.19
CA THR A 141 8.73 -3.54 -5.14
C THR A 141 7.27 -3.50 -4.70
N ILE A 142 6.68 -2.31 -4.61
CA ILE A 142 5.24 -2.12 -4.40
C ILE A 142 4.68 -1.44 -5.65
N ARG A 143 3.77 -2.12 -6.35
CA ARG A 143 3.08 -1.63 -7.54
C ARG A 143 1.62 -1.35 -7.19
N VAL A 144 1.23 -0.09 -7.31
CA VAL A 144 -0.15 0.36 -7.18
C VAL A 144 -0.73 0.51 -8.58
N GLU A 145 -1.78 -0.25 -8.89
CA GLU A 145 -2.45 -0.26 -10.18
C GLU A 145 -3.62 0.72 -10.20
N PRO A 146 -3.76 1.51 -11.27
CA PRO A 146 -4.90 2.42 -11.41
C PRO A 146 -6.22 1.66 -11.50
N VAL A 147 -7.29 2.24 -10.96
CA VAL A 147 -8.65 1.71 -10.97
C VAL A 147 -9.56 2.77 -11.54
N ASN A 148 -9.97 2.59 -12.79
CA ASN A 148 -10.79 3.56 -13.51
C ASN A 148 -12.00 4.02 -12.69
N GLN A 149 -11.97 5.29 -12.28
CA GLN A 149 -13.09 5.94 -11.62
C GLN A 149 -14.05 6.52 -12.69
N PRO A 150 -15.29 6.03 -12.82
CA PRO A 150 -16.22 6.56 -13.83
C PRO A 150 -16.68 8.00 -13.48
N PRO A 151 -17.03 8.83 -14.48
CA PRO A 151 -17.67 10.12 -14.24
C PRO A 151 -18.93 9.99 -13.38
N SER A 152 -19.17 10.97 -12.52
CA SER A 152 -20.36 11.01 -11.66
C SER A 152 -20.97 12.40 -11.61
N PHE A 153 -22.27 12.45 -11.28
CA PHE A 153 -23.00 13.69 -11.05
C PHE A 153 -24.17 13.40 -10.09
N LYS A 154 -24.70 14.44 -9.47
CA LYS A 154 -25.96 14.40 -8.72
C LYS A 154 -27.04 15.19 -9.46
N VAL A 155 -28.26 14.69 -9.42
CA VAL A 155 -29.42 15.44 -9.92
C VAL A 155 -29.90 16.34 -8.80
N ALA A 156 -29.78 17.66 -8.95
CA ALA A 156 -30.21 18.64 -7.96
C ALA A 156 -31.62 19.15 -8.23
N ALA A 157 -32.49 18.30 -8.78
CA ALA A 157 -33.86 18.68 -9.09
C ALA A 157 -34.44 19.45 -7.90
N GLN A 158 -34.70 20.75 -8.09
CA GLN A 158 -35.57 21.48 -7.19
C GLN A 158 -36.93 20.82 -7.36
N THR A 159 -37.21 19.91 -6.45
CA THR A 159 -38.50 19.27 -6.36
C THR A 159 -39.45 20.32 -5.82
N ASP A 160 -40.35 20.80 -6.68
CA ASP A 160 -41.53 21.47 -6.16
C ASP A 160 -42.22 20.47 -5.21
N PHE A 161 -42.42 20.91 -3.97
CA PHE A 161 -43.16 20.17 -2.94
C PHE A 161 -42.63 18.77 -2.57
N GLY A 162 -41.32 18.53 -2.70
CA GLY A 162 -40.71 17.27 -2.23
C GLY A 162 -41.06 16.04 -3.08
N SER A 163 -41.53 16.21 -4.32
CA SER A 163 -41.78 15.10 -5.26
C SER A 163 -40.65 14.95 -6.28
N ASN A 164 -40.28 13.73 -6.67
CA ASN A 164 -39.27 13.47 -7.73
C ASN A 164 -39.77 13.82 -9.16
N VAL A 165 -40.74 14.71 -9.29
CA VAL A 165 -41.38 15.07 -10.57
C VAL A 165 -41.03 16.51 -10.92
N LEU A 166 -40.39 16.68 -12.08
CA LEU A 166 -40.12 17.99 -12.66
C LEU A 166 -41.33 18.43 -13.52
N HIS A 167 -42.07 19.43 -13.08
CA HIS A 167 -43.17 20.02 -13.84
C HIS A 167 -42.65 21.12 -14.77
N LEU A 168 -42.55 20.84 -16.07
CA LEU A 168 -42.21 21.82 -17.10
C LEU A 168 -43.48 22.33 -17.78
N TRP A 169 -43.77 23.63 -17.62
CA TRP A 169 -44.88 24.28 -18.34
C TRP A 169 -44.40 24.71 -19.73
N THR A 170 -44.90 24.09 -20.79
CA THR A 170 -44.59 24.49 -22.16
C THR A 170 -45.50 25.63 -22.60
N SER A 171 -45.01 26.87 -22.50
CA SER A 171 -45.38 27.89 -23.48
C SER A 171 -44.50 27.70 -24.73
N SER A 172 -44.80 28.36 -25.85
CA SER A 172 -44.12 28.18 -27.14
C SER A 172 -42.61 28.51 -27.19
N GLY A 173 -41.93 28.64 -26.04
CA GLY A 173 -40.49 28.89 -25.92
C GLY A 173 -39.72 27.76 -25.23
N GLN A 174 -38.39 27.74 -25.43
CA GLN A 174 -37.48 26.82 -24.73
C GLN A 174 -37.53 27.05 -23.21
N SER A 175 -37.71 25.99 -22.43
CA SER A 175 -37.49 25.99 -20.98
C SER A 175 -36.04 25.58 -20.68
N ARG A 176 -35.36 26.35 -19.82
CA ARG A 176 -33.98 26.10 -19.38
C ARG A 176 -33.97 25.93 -17.87
N LEU A 177 -33.48 24.78 -17.39
CA LEU A 177 -33.36 24.48 -15.97
C LEU A 177 -31.90 24.65 -15.54
N GLU A 178 -31.59 25.77 -14.89
CA GLU A 178 -30.27 25.99 -14.30
C GLU A 178 -30.05 25.03 -13.13
N GLY A 179 -28.83 24.49 -13.01
CA GLY A 179 -28.45 23.64 -11.88
C GLY A 179 -29.14 22.27 -11.85
N PHE A 180 -29.65 21.76 -12.97
CA PHE A 180 -30.24 20.41 -13.03
C PHE A 180 -29.27 19.31 -12.55
N LEU A 181 -28.00 19.43 -12.93
CA LEU A 181 -26.92 18.59 -12.44
C LEU A 181 -26.00 19.41 -11.54
N VAL A 182 -25.61 18.84 -10.42
CA VAL A 182 -24.58 19.36 -9.51
C VAL A 182 -23.55 18.27 -9.25
N ASP A 183 -22.44 18.65 -8.60
CA ASP A 183 -21.35 17.74 -8.27
C ASP A 183 -20.91 16.92 -9.49
N ILE A 184 -20.83 17.56 -10.66
CA ILE A 184 -20.31 16.93 -11.87
C ILE A 184 -18.81 16.74 -11.66
N LEU A 185 -18.43 15.52 -11.35
CA LEU A 185 -17.05 15.12 -11.16
C LEU A 185 -16.64 14.33 -12.39
N ASN A 186 -15.60 14.83 -13.05
CA ASN A 186 -14.83 13.98 -13.94
C ASN A 186 -14.34 12.80 -13.12
N GLY A 187 -14.53 11.59 -13.63
CA GLY A 187 -13.82 10.44 -13.12
C GLY A 187 -12.32 10.75 -13.12
N ASN A 188 -11.59 10.39 -12.08
CA ASN A 188 -10.15 10.63 -12.07
C ASN A 188 -9.56 9.93 -13.30
N ALA A 189 -8.73 10.65 -14.06
CA ALA A 189 -8.18 10.11 -15.30
C ALA A 189 -7.03 9.16 -14.95
N ASP A 190 -7.34 7.92 -14.62
CA ASP A 190 -6.35 6.90 -14.24
C ASP A 190 -5.66 6.28 -15.49
N TRP A 191 -5.51 7.08 -16.55
CA TRP A 191 -5.18 6.66 -17.91
C TRP A 191 -3.81 6.01 -18.00
N THR A 192 -3.77 4.67 -18.01
CA THR A 192 -2.62 3.91 -18.52
C THR A 192 -2.67 3.98 -20.03
N GLY A 193 -2.07 5.01 -20.63
CA GLY A 193 -1.96 5.14 -22.08
C GLY A 193 -1.13 4.03 -22.75
N ARG A 194 -1.68 2.82 -22.84
CA ARG A 194 -1.08 1.68 -23.55
C ARG A 194 -2.11 0.90 -24.35
#